data_AF-A0A445EFE2-F1
#
_entry.id   AF-A0A445EFE2-F1
#
_cell.length_a   1.000
_cell.length_b   1.000
_cell.length_c   1.000
_cell.angle_alpha   90.00
_cell.angle_beta   90.00
_cell.angle_gamma   90.00
#
_symmetry.space_group_name_H-M   'P 1'
#
loop_
_entity.id
_entity.type
_entity.pdbx_description
1 polymer ?
#
loop_
_entity_poly.entity_id
_entity_poly.type
_entity_poly.pdbx_seq_one_letter_code
_entity_poly.pdbx_strand_id
1 'polypeptide(L)'
;MEELDPEETGFIMLDSLEMLLLHGPSHSTRGQLAKNLGYGTVDLSDVSMAIHLYKTSTPSTRNGAVDSQVKSNPRNNLIYGQDHCGKGHNARGIITAGHRRGGHKRLYCKINFHRNEKNIYGRIVTIEYDPNRNAYICLRHYGDGEKIYILHPRGAIIGNTTVSGIEVPIKMGNALPLSAV
;
A
#
# COMPACT_ATOMS: atom_id res chain seq x y z
N MET A 1 -33.46 -33.60 -10.52
CA MET A 1 -32.93 -32.33 -11.05
C MET A 1 -33.82 -31.23 -10.55
N GLU A 2 -33.46 -30.67 -9.40
CA GLU A 2 -33.67 -29.26 -9.02
C GLU A 2 -32.99 -29.12 -7.65
N GLU A 3 -31.83 -28.49 -7.66
CA GLU A 3 -31.00 -28.24 -6.47
C GLU A 3 -31.36 -26.82 -6.01
N LEU A 4 -31.79 -26.71 -4.75
CA LEU A 4 -32.24 -25.48 -4.11
C LEU A 4 -31.04 -24.69 -3.56
N ASP A 5 -31.02 -23.38 -3.82
CA ASP A 5 -29.97 -22.44 -3.40
C ASP A 5 -29.87 -22.33 -1.86
N PRO A 6 -28.68 -22.53 -1.25
CA PRO A 6 -28.49 -22.29 0.17
C PRO A 6 -27.99 -20.85 0.40
N GLU A 7 -28.85 -19.85 0.16
CA GLU A 7 -28.72 -18.55 0.84
C GLU A 7 -29.20 -18.69 2.28
N GLU A 8 -28.48 -19.43 3.11
CA GLU A 8 -28.61 -19.36 4.57
C GLU A 8 -27.60 -20.31 5.18
N THR A 9 -26.44 -19.80 5.62
CA THR A 9 -25.87 -20.01 6.96
C THR A 9 -24.40 -19.59 7.00
N GLY A 10 -24.06 -18.88 8.07
CA GLY A 10 -22.81 -18.16 8.25
C GLY A 10 -21.55 -19.03 8.17
N PHE A 11 -20.51 -18.44 7.60
CA PHE A 11 -19.18 -19.03 7.53
C PHE A 11 -18.38 -18.76 8.80
N ILE A 12 -17.83 -19.85 9.34
CA ILE A 12 -16.88 -19.92 10.44
C ILE A 12 -15.47 -19.93 9.82
N MET A 13 -14.56 -19.15 10.39
CA MET A 13 -13.14 -19.13 10.03
C MET A 13 -12.45 -20.40 10.53
N LEU A 14 -11.70 -21.09 9.67
CA LEU A 14 -10.70 -22.05 10.09
C LEU A 14 -9.40 -21.78 9.34
N ASP A 15 -8.46 -21.22 10.10
CA ASP A 15 -7.04 -21.15 9.80
C ASP A 15 -6.49 -22.58 9.68
N SER A 16 -5.79 -22.89 8.58
CA SER A 16 -5.05 -24.14 8.46
C SER A 16 -3.55 -23.88 8.59
N LEU A 17 -3.01 -24.54 9.60
CA LEU A 17 -1.62 -24.67 10.03
C LEU A 17 -1.04 -25.95 9.41
N GLU A 18 0.21 -25.93 8.95
CA GLU A 18 1.20 -27.03 8.97
C GLU A 18 2.54 -26.37 8.62
N MET A 19 3.56 -26.19 9.49
CA MET A 19 4.37 -27.08 10.35
C MET A 19 5.09 -28.21 9.63
N LEU A 20 6.41 -28.05 9.39
CA LEU A 20 7.41 -29.06 9.79
C LEU A 20 8.85 -28.52 9.89
N LEU A 21 9.52 -29.01 10.94
CA LEU A 21 10.83 -28.68 11.52
C LEU A 21 12.00 -29.39 10.82
N LEU A 22 13.23 -28.84 10.93
CA LEU A 22 14.34 -29.38 11.76
C LEU A 22 15.73 -28.79 11.40
N HIS A 23 16.49 -28.49 12.45
CA HIS A 23 17.91 -28.05 12.52
C HIS A 23 18.23 -26.61 12.06
N GLY A 24 18.45 -25.73 13.04
CA GLY A 24 19.06 -24.44 12.78
C GLY A 24 20.54 -24.57 12.40
N PRO A 25 21.03 -23.71 11.50
CA PRO A 25 22.41 -23.26 11.53
C PRO A 25 22.49 -21.79 11.95
N SER A 26 23.59 -21.50 12.64
CA SER A 26 24.06 -20.21 13.12
C SER A 26 23.99 -19.08 12.08
N HIS A 27 23.97 -17.84 12.58
CA HIS A 27 23.84 -16.55 11.89
C HIS A 27 24.82 -16.24 10.73
N SER A 28 25.57 -17.21 10.20
CA SER A 28 26.63 -16.95 9.22
C SER A 28 26.34 -17.36 7.78
N THR A 29 25.33 -18.20 7.48
CA THR A 29 25.17 -18.75 6.11
C THR A 29 24.00 -18.18 5.30
N ARG A 30 23.23 -17.23 5.84
CA ARG A 30 22.17 -16.54 5.06
C ARG A 30 22.69 -15.64 3.94
N GLY A 31 23.98 -15.31 3.93
CA GLY A 31 24.59 -14.43 2.92
C GLY A 31 24.99 -15.11 1.60
N GLN A 32 25.07 -16.44 1.53
CA GLN A 32 25.55 -17.13 0.33
C GLN A 32 24.43 -17.57 -0.63
N LEU A 33 23.25 -17.96 -0.13
CA LEU A 33 22.17 -18.52 -0.99
C LEU A 33 21.41 -17.45 -1.80
N ALA A 34 21.45 -16.19 -1.41
CA ALA A 34 20.80 -15.09 -2.14
C ALA A 34 21.57 -14.63 -3.40
N LYS A 35 22.83 -15.07 -3.58
CA LYS A 35 23.70 -14.58 -4.67
C LYS A 35 23.48 -15.29 -6.01
N ASN A 36 22.79 -16.42 -6.03
CA ASN A 36 22.67 -17.28 -7.23
C ASN A 36 21.41 -17.04 -8.09
N LEU A 37 20.55 -16.07 -7.75
CA LEU A 37 19.28 -15.83 -8.45
C LEU A 37 19.15 -14.47 -9.14
N GLY A 38 20.24 -13.71 -9.31
CA GLY A 38 20.23 -12.51 -10.19
C GLY A 38 19.27 -11.38 -9.79
N TYR A 39 18.70 -11.43 -8.58
CA TYR A 39 17.98 -10.29 -7.99
C TYR A 39 19.00 -9.47 -7.21
N GLY A 40 19.26 -8.24 -7.66
CA GLY A 40 20.11 -7.30 -6.93
C GLY A 40 19.70 -7.23 -5.46
N THR A 41 20.69 -7.21 -4.57
CA THR A 41 20.50 -6.98 -3.13
C THR A 41 19.75 -5.66 -2.96
N VAL A 42 18.44 -5.74 -2.77
CA VAL A 42 17.66 -4.63 -2.22
C VAL A 42 18.04 -4.54 -0.76
N ASP A 43 18.73 -3.47 -0.39
CA ASP A 43 19.00 -3.15 1.01
C ASP A 43 17.66 -3.11 1.75
N LEU A 44 17.46 -4.05 2.67
CA LEU A 44 16.21 -4.20 3.43
C LEU A 44 15.92 -3.00 4.34
N SER A 45 16.88 -2.08 4.48
CA SER A 45 16.72 -0.79 5.17
C SER A 45 15.89 0.23 4.38
N ASP A 46 15.73 0.08 3.06
CA ASP A 46 15.07 1.09 2.23
C ASP A 46 13.54 0.96 2.18
N VAL A 47 12.97 -0.12 2.75
CA VAL A 47 11.52 -0.38 2.73
C VAL A 47 10.97 -0.84 4.09
N SER A 48 11.77 -0.78 5.17
CA SER A 48 11.26 -1.15 6.49
C SER A 48 10.36 -0.03 7.04
N MET A 49 9.05 -0.17 6.87
CA MET A 49 8.04 0.67 7.53
C MET A 49 7.99 0.26 9.00
N ALA A 50 8.86 0.87 9.79
CA ALA A 50 9.05 0.54 11.20
C ALA A 50 8.71 1.75 12.07
N ILE A 51 8.04 1.49 13.18
CA ILE A 51 7.73 2.50 14.17
C ILE A 51 9.03 2.85 14.92
N HIS A 52 9.46 4.11 14.77
CA HIS A 52 10.60 4.68 15.46
C HIS A 52 10.13 5.45 16.70
N LEU A 53 10.65 5.09 17.86
CA LEU A 53 10.38 5.77 19.12
C LEU A 53 11.33 6.98 19.26
N TYR A 54 10.78 8.13 19.67
CA TYR A 54 11.63 9.29 19.97
C TYR A 54 12.46 9.07 21.23
N LYS A 55 13.62 9.75 21.29
CA LYS A 55 14.38 9.86 22.55
C LYS A 55 13.58 10.69 23.56
N THR A 56 13.63 10.28 24.83
CA THR A 56 12.88 10.86 25.95
C THR A 56 13.49 12.17 26.47
N SER A 57 13.89 13.07 25.58
CA SER A 57 14.59 14.31 25.92
C SER A 57 13.68 15.40 26.51
N THR A 58 12.40 15.43 26.13
CA THR A 58 11.44 16.43 26.63
C THR A 58 10.12 15.76 27.05
N PRO A 59 9.32 16.33 27.97
CA PRO A 59 8.04 15.75 28.40
C PRO A 59 7.10 15.42 27.23
N SER A 60 7.08 16.26 26.20
CA SER A 60 6.25 16.09 25.01
C SER A 60 6.67 14.90 24.15
N THR A 61 7.97 14.61 24.07
CA THR A 61 8.50 13.54 23.20
C THR A 61 8.56 12.16 23.88
N ARG A 62 8.30 12.05 25.20
CA ARG A 62 8.45 10.78 25.95
C ARG A 62 7.63 9.62 25.40
N ASN A 63 6.41 9.91 24.96
CA ASN A 63 5.48 8.92 24.41
C ASN A 63 5.34 9.05 22.88
N GLY A 64 6.20 9.84 22.24
CA GLY A 64 6.10 10.10 20.82
C GLY A 64 6.73 8.98 19.98
N ALA A 65 6.04 8.60 18.91
CA ALA A 65 6.50 7.65 17.93
C ALA A 65 6.24 8.20 16.52
N VAL A 66 7.11 7.86 15.56
CA VAL A 66 6.95 8.19 14.15
C VAL A 66 7.25 7.00 13.27
N ASP A 67 6.58 6.95 12.12
CA ASP A 67 6.95 6.00 11.08
C ASP A 67 8.16 6.52 10.29
N SER A 68 9.03 5.60 9.86
CA SER A 68 10.13 5.91 8.94
C SER A 68 9.57 6.38 7.60
N GLN A 69 9.71 7.67 7.30
CA GLN A 69 9.22 8.23 6.05
C GLN A 69 10.14 7.86 4.89
N VAL A 70 9.59 7.19 3.87
CA VAL A 70 10.25 7.08 2.57
C VAL A 70 10.39 8.49 1.98
N LYS A 71 11.60 8.84 1.51
CA LYS A 71 11.84 10.13 0.82
C LYS A 71 10.94 10.22 -0.42
N SER A 72 9.94 11.08 -0.37
CA SER A 72 9.03 11.32 -1.49
C SER A 72 9.55 12.45 -2.37
N ASN A 73 9.78 12.19 -3.66
CA ASN A 73 9.83 13.20 -4.70
C ASN A 73 8.58 13.04 -5.58
N PRO A 74 7.43 13.59 -5.16
CA PRO A 74 6.17 13.34 -5.84
C PRO A 74 6.19 14.01 -7.22
N ARG A 75 5.70 13.32 -8.25
CA ARG A 75 5.77 13.79 -9.64
C ARG A 75 4.63 14.75 -9.99
N ASN A 76 4.98 15.89 -10.59
CA ASN A 76 4.11 17.03 -10.88
C ASN A 76 2.77 16.69 -11.58
N ASN A 77 2.74 15.80 -12.57
CA ASN A 77 1.55 15.61 -13.43
C ASN A 77 0.40 14.82 -12.78
N LEU A 78 0.64 14.16 -11.64
CA LEU A 78 -0.37 13.36 -10.92
C LEU A 78 -0.82 14.03 -9.61
N ILE A 79 -0.32 15.24 -9.36
CA ILE A 79 -0.57 16.02 -8.16
C ILE A 79 -1.44 17.21 -8.52
N TYR A 80 -2.51 17.40 -7.76
CA TYR A 80 -3.45 18.49 -7.95
C TYR A 80 -3.48 19.38 -6.72
N GLY A 81 -3.71 20.68 -6.94
CA GLY A 81 -4.03 21.59 -5.85
C GLY A 81 -5.29 21.09 -5.16
N GLN A 82 -5.17 20.70 -3.89
CA GLN A 82 -6.33 20.32 -3.10
C GLN A 82 -6.85 21.55 -2.36
N ASP A 83 -8.00 22.04 -2.77
CA ASP A 83 -8.78 22.91 -1.91
C ASP A 83 -9.25 22.06 -0.73
N HIS A 84 -8.71 22.35 0.46
CA HIS A 84 -9.15 21.71 1.69
C HIS A 84 -10.66 21.95 1.85
N CYS A 85 -11.47 20.96 1.49
CA CYS A 85 -12.92 20.99 1.56
C CYS A 85 -13.39 21.64 2.86
N GLY A 86 -14.13 22.75 2.77
CA GLY A 86 -14.96 23.41 3.79
C GLY A 86 -14.39 23.68 5.19
N LYS A 87 -13.26 23.08 5.60
CA LYS A 87 -12.77 22.98 6.98
C LYS A 87 -13.90 22.67 7.98
N GLY A 88 -14.74 21.68 7.63
CA GLY A 88 -15.89 21.26 8.44
C GLY A 88 -17.18 22.06 8.23
N HIS A 89 -17.19 23.02 7.31
CA HIS A 89 -18.38 23.75 6.90
C HIS A 89 -19.02 23.14 5.64
N ASN A 90 -20.35 23.24 5.53
CA ASN A 90 -21.09 22.93 4.30
C ASN A 90 -21.10 24.12 3.31
N ALA A 91 -21.75 23.94 2.16
CA ALA A 91 -21.86 24.98 1.13
C ALA A 91 -22.57 26.28 1.59
N ARG A 92 -23.33 26.23 2.71
CA ARG A 92 -23.97 27.41 3.32
C ARG A 92 -23.08 28.12 4.36
N GLY A 93 -21.85 27.63 4.57
CA GLY A 93 -20.95 28.14 5.61
C GLY A 93 -21.27 27.67 7.03
N ILE A 94 -22.21 26.73 7.21
CA ILE A 94 -22.59 26.21 8.52
C ILE A 94 -21.62 25.09 8.91
N ILE A 95 -21.11 25.12 10.15
CA ILE A 95 -20.29 24.03 10.72
C ILE A 95 -21.16 22.78 10.82
N THR A 96 -20.86 21.78 10.01
CA THR A 96 -21.50 20.45 10.09
C THR A 96 -20.59 19.41 10.73
N ALA A 97 -19.27 19.63 10.68
CA ALA A 97 -18.28 18.79 11.34
C ALA A 97 -17.34 19.64 12.21
N GLY A 98 -17.47 19.53 13.53
CA GLY A 98 -16.59 20.19 14.50
C GLY A 98 -15.15 19.65 14.49
N HIS A 99 -14.23 20.35 15.15
CA HIS A 99 -12.82 19.97 15.29
C HIS A 99 -12.03 19.82 13.96
N ARG A 100 -12.52 20.39 12.85
CA ARG A 100 -11.88 20.28 11.52
C ARG A 100 -11.37 21.62 10.98
N ARG A 101 -10.45 22.29 11.68
CA ARG A 101 -9.86 23.57 11.24
C ARG A 101 -8.34 23.55 11.33
N GLY A 102 -7.67 24.43 10.56
CA GLY A 102 -6.21 24.51 10.52
C GLY A 102 -5.56 23.39 9.69
N GLY A 103 -4.36 22.96 10.13
CA GLY A 103 -3.55 21.93 9.49
C GLY A 103 -2.65 22.44 8.36
N HIS A 104 -1.55 21.72 8.12
CA HIS A 104 -0.61 21.99 7.02
C HIS A 104 -1.29 21.82 5.65
N LYS A 105 -0.91 22.65 4.66
CA LYS A 105 -1.43 22.55 3.28
C LYS A 105 -1.00 21.23 2.65
N ARG A 106 -1.91 20.56 1.96
CA ARG A 106 -1.68 19.26 1.32
C ARG A 106 -2.00 19.35 -0.16
N LEU A 107 -1.26 18.60 -0.96
CA LEU A 107 -1.55 18.42 -2.38
C LEU A 107 -2.22 17.06 -2.56
N TYR A 108 -3.16 16.97 -3.49
CA TYR A 108 -3.90 15.74 -3.76
C TYR A 108 -3.17 14.90 -4.80
N CYS A 109 -2.74 13.70 -4.42
CA CYS A 109 -2.27 12.69 -5.37
C CYS A 109 -3.46 11.90 -5.93
N LYS A 110 -3.68 11.99 -7.25
CA LYS A 110 -4.76 11.29 -7.96
C LYS A 110 -4.45 9.80 -8.05
N ILE A 111 -5.22 9.00 -7.31
CA ILE A 111 -5.14 7.53 -7.34
C ILE A 111 -6.12 6.96 -8.38
N ASN A 112 -5.68 5.90 -9.05
CA ASN A 112 -6.56 5.01 -9.80
C ASN A 112 -7.14 3.92 -8.87
N PHE A 113 -8.34 4.15 -8.34
CA PHE A 113 -9.05 3.17 -7.51
C PHE A 113 -9.75 2.08 -8.34
N HIS A 114 -10.18 2.42 -9.56
CA HIS A 114 -10.98 1.52 -10.38
C HIS A 114 -10.18 0.41 -11.05
N ARG A 115 -8.87 0.60 -11.26
CA ARG A 115 -8.00 -0.39 -11.93
C ARG A 115 -8.54 -0.80 -13.31
N ASN A 116 -8.93 0.21 -14.11
CA ASN A 116 -9.62 0.01 -15.38
C ASN A 116 -8.75 -0.61 -16.48
N GLU A 117 -7.42 -0.48 -16.40
CA GLU A 117 -6.52 -0.97 -17.44
C GLU A 117 -6.37 -2.50 -17.32
N LYS A 118 -7.20 -3.23 -18.09
CA LYS A 118 -7.29 -4.68 -18.09
C LYS A 118 -6.17 -5.32 -18.92
N ASN A 119 -5.59 -6.39 -18.40
CA ASN A 119 -4.56 -7.23 -19.01
C ASN A 119 -3.26 -6.50 -19.37
N ILE A 120 -3.01 -5.31 -18.79
CA ILE A 120 -1.76 -4.57 -18.97
C ILE A 120 -0.89 -4.75 -17.73
N TYR A 121 0.31 -5.27 -17.94
CA TYR A 121 1.33 -5.39 -16.90
C TYR A 121 1.91 -4.03 -16.58
N GLY A 122 2.01 -3.71 -15.29
CA GLY A 122 2.63 -2.48 -14.83
C GLY A 122 3.57 -2.75 -13.66
N ARG A 123 4.73 -2.12 -13.69
CA ARG A 123 5.80 -2.28 -12.69
C ARG A 123 5.70 -1.20 -11.63
N ILE A 124 5.85 -1.58 -10.36
CA ILE A 124 5.96 -0.63 -9.25
C ILE A 124 7.35 0.01 -9.31
N VAL A 125 7.40 1.33 -9.36
CA VAL A 125 8.65 2.09 -9.48
C VAL A 125 9.03 2.78 -8.18
N THR A 126 8.05 3.33 -7.46
CA THR A 126 8.26 4.00 -6.18
C THR A 126 7.15 3.66 -5.20
N ILE A 127 7.46 3.76 -3.91
CA ILE A 127 6.51 3.74 -2.80
C ILE A 127 6.65 5.09 -2.11
N GLU A 128 5.55 5.81 -1.93
CA GLU A 128 5.54 7.20 -1.51
C GLU A 128 4.51 7.44 -0.40
N TYR A 129 4.83 8.34 0.51
CA TYR A 129 3.88 8.84 1.51
C TYR A 129 2.87 9.79 0.85
N ASP A 130 1.59 9.66 1.18
CA ASP A 130 0.55 10.61 0.76
C ASP A 130 -0.12 11.25 1.98
N PRO A 131 -0.08 12.59 2.14
CA PRO A 131 -0.61 13.26 3.32
C PRO A 131 -2.15 13.24 3.42
N ASN A 132 -2.86 12.72 2.41
CA ASN A 132 -4.33 12.72 2.36
C ASN A 132 -4.94 11.40 2.82
N ARG A 133 -4.12 10.40 3.14
CA ARG A 133 -4.54 9.07 3.59
C ARG A 133 -3.46 8.44 4.48
N ASN A 134 -3.82 7.38 5.20
CA ASN A 134 -2.87 6.66 6.05
C ASN A 134 -2.02 5.66 5.23
N ALA A 135 -2.60 5.06 4.20
CA ALA A 135 -1.89 4.08 3.37
C ALA A 135 -0.86 4.73 2.46
N TYR A 136 0.29 4.09 2.30
CA TYR A 136 1.27 4.44 1.27
C TYR A 136 0.68 4.25 -0.13
N ILE A 137 1.23 5.00 -1.08
CA ILE A 137 0.88 4.89 -2.50
C ILE A 137 2.07 4.37 -3.28
N CYS A 138 1.80 3.66 -4.36
CA CYS A 138 2.82 3.24 -5.30
C CYS A 138 2.64 3.91 -6.64
N LEU A 139 3.74 4.35 -7.24
CA LEU A 139 3.76 4.73 -8.64
C LEU A 139 3.92 3.46 -9.48
N ARG A 140 2.93 3.18 -10.32
CA ARG A 140 2.94 2.09 -11.29
C ARG A 140 3.21 2.66 -12.67
N HIS A 141 4.16 2.06 -13.39
CA HIS A 141 4.46 2.36 -14.78
C HIS A 141 4.00 1.22 -15.67
N TYR A 142 3.21 1.53 -16.68
CA TYR A 142 2.84 0.59 -17.74
C TYR A 142 3.90 0.57 -18.84
N GLY A 143 3.84 -0.45 -19.70
CA GLY A 143 4.77 -0.61 -20.82
C GLY A 143 4.62 0.47 -21.91
N ASP A 144 3.44 1.07 -22.02
CA ASP A 144 3.11 2.18 -22.93
C ASP A 144 3.65 3.55 -22.44
N GLY A 145 4.22 3.60 -21.23
CA GLY A 145 4.75 4.82 -20.63
C GLY A 145 3.76 5.57 -19.73
N GLU A 146 2.51 5.10 -19.63
CA GLU A 146 1.54 5.66 -18.69
C GLU A 146 1.95 5.40 -17.24
N LYS A 147 1.65 6.39 -16.38
CA LYS A 147 2.03 6.39 -14.97
C LYS A 147 0.81 6.68 -14.14
N ILE A 148 0.54 5.81 -13.18
CA ILE A 148 -0.62 5.94 -12.29
C ILE A 148 -0.20 5.70 -10.85
N TYR A 149 -0.84 6.40 -9.92
CA TYR A 149 -0.77 6.03 -8.51
C TYR A 149 -1.82 4.99 -8.17
N ILE A 150 -1.42 4.01 -7.36
CA ILE A 150 -2.27 2.98 -6.79
C ILE A 150 -2.04 2.94 -5.28
N LEU A 151 -2.98 2.39 -4.52
CA LEU A 151 -2.69 2.07 -3.12
C LEU A 151 -1.60 1.00 -3.04
N HIS A 152 -0.65 1.19 -2.12
CA HIS A 152 0.42 0.23 -1.88
C HIS A 152 -0.17 -1.06 -1.27
N PRO A 153 -0.11 -2.19 -1.97
CA PRO A 153 -0.52 -3.46 -1.40
C PRO A 153 0.57 -3.94 -0.44
N ARG A 154 0.15 -4.45 0.73
CA ARG A 154 1.08 -4.96 1.74
C ARG A 154 2.01 -6.02 1.14
N GLY A 155 3.31 -5.88 1.39
CA GLY A 155 4.32 -6.84 0.94
C GLY A 155 4.76 -6.67 -0.52
N ALA A 156 4.17 -5.75 -1.29
CA ALA A 156 4.75 -5.38 -2.57
C ALA A 156 6.06 -4.62 -2.35
N ILE A 157 7.02 -4.84 -3.24
CA ILE A 157 8.29 -4.13 -3.23
C ILE A 157 8.48 -3.40 -4.56
N ILE A 158 9.42 -2.46 -4.58
CA ILE A 158 9.81 -1.76 -5.80
C ILE A 158 10.30 -2.81 -6.81
N GLY A 159 9.81 -2.71 -8.04
CA GLY A 159 10.12 -3.62 -9.12
C GLY A 159 9.10 -4.73 -9.34
N ASN A 160 8.17 -4.96 -8.42
CA ASN A 160 7.10 -5.96 -8.61
C ASN A 160 6.19 -5.59 -9.78
N THR A 161 5.77 -6.60 -10.54
CA THR A 161 4.80 -6.47 -11.61
C THR A 161 3.41 -6.76 -11.08
N THR A 162 2.47 -5.87 -11.38
CA THR A 162 1.04 -6.02 -11.07
C THR A 162 0.24 -5.98 -12.37
N VAL A 163 -0.89 -6.69 -12.39
CA VAL A 163 -1.81 -6.74 -13.52
C VAL A 163 -3.25 -6.75 -12.99
N SER A 164 -4.17 -6.21 -13.79
CA SER A 164 -5.59 -6.16 -13.47
C SER A 164 -6.34 -6.86 -14.59
N GLY A 165 -7.30 -7.75 -14.29
CA GLY A 165 -7.95 -8.56 -15.32
C GLY A 165 -8.82 -9.67 -14.75
N ILE A 166 -9.57 -10.35 -15.62
CA ILE A 166 -10.48 -11.45 -15.21
C ILE A 166 -9.69 -12.74 -15.00
N GLU A 167 -8.83 -13.09 -15.95
CA GLU A 167 -8.02 -14.33 -15.92
C GLU A 167 -6.60 -14.05 -15.44
N VAL A 168 -6.47 -13.37 -14.31
CA VAL A 168 -5.18 -12.96 -13.73
C VAL A 168 -4.83 -13.86 -12.54
N PRO A 169 -3.56 -14.24 -12.32
CA PRO A 169 -3.21 -15.01 -11.14
C PRO A 169 -3.51 -14.25 -9.84
N ILE A 170 -4.09 -14.94 -8.86
CA ILE A 170 -4.31 -14.42 -7.50
C ILE A 170 -2.95 -14.22 -6.83
N LYS A 171 -2.43 -12.99 -6.93
CA LYS A 171 -1.14 -12.56 -6.38
C LYS A 171 -1.30 -11.17 -5.77
N MET A 172 -0.47 -10.86 -4.77
CA MET A 172 -0.49 -9.56 -4.11
C MET A 172 -0.33 -8.41 -5.10
N GLY A 173 -1.26 -7.46 -5.04
CA GLY A 173 -1.27 -6.27 -5.90
C GLY A 173 -1.97 -6.44 -7.25
N ASN A 174 -2.34 -7.66 -7.64
CA ASN A 174 -3.22 -7.88 -8.77
C ASN A 174 -4.67 -7.53 -8.41
N ALA A 175 -5.45 -7.14 -9.42
CA ALA A 175 -6.86 -6.81 -9.24
C ALA A 175 -7.74 -7.68 -10.15
N LEU A 176 -8.73 -8.33 -9.54
CA LEU A 176 -9.68 -9.23 -10.18
C LEU A 176 -11.11 -8.85 -9.80
N PRO A 177 -12.12 -9.23 -10.61
CA PRO A 177 -13.51 -9.17 -10.17
C PRO A 177 -13.72 -10.12 -8.98
N LEU A 178 -14.62 -9.75 -8.06
CA LEU A 178 -14.90 -10.56 -6.87
C LEU A 178 -15.43 -11.97 -7.20
N SER A 179 -16.04 -12.16 -8.37
CA SER A 179 -16.51 -13.46 -8.83
C SER A 179 -15.40 -14.44 -9.21
N ALA A 180 -14.15 -13.98 -9.32
CA ALA A 180 -13.00 -14.78 -9.78
C ALA A 180 -11.92 -14.96 -8.72
N VAL A 181 -12.22 -14.65 -7.45
CA VAL A 181 -11.32 -14.79 -6.29
C VAL A 181 -11.73 -15.99 -5.46
#